data_AF-W6ZM10-F1
#
_entry.id   AF-W6ZM10-F1
#
_cell.length_a   1.000
_cell.length_b   1.000
_cell.length_c   1.000
_cell.angle_alpha   90.00
_cell.angle_beta   90.00
_cell.angle_gamma   90.00
#
_symmetry.space_group_name_H-M   'P 1'
#
loop_
_entity.id
_entity.type
_entity.pdbx_description
1 polymer ?
#
loop_
_entity_poly.entity_id
_entity_poly.type
_entity_poly.pdbx_seq_one_letter_code
_entity_poly.pdbx_strand_id
1 'polypeptide(L)'
;MNIPGYDALVYYTTPPNNYIGTTLFLSYIVAALYATFAITWSLYSQYAAIFNRPTSKKDERLDAARTARSRHIKIYAFLASLSFATLSYNMLMFLITHFLEWSAKKSQRPSDVTIEQLKRWMLESTLFQDFAQDLVKNAPNAAWTEAAILATWFWNIYIAQKARQRKYDASMVRNYTLLSQILPISFTVLLFIIQLHLSSPDIASMETSKDLAKAKSVPRRRSPIASLQIPNILLNAALLALPALRSNSIFMVLLLLARAILLLPHSAIMSLRDADVVKCITVSGGFAVASVATMRKDLSYGGVLGSLGDGGYAIKSLAWDALLGLIAYAVLGWGGGV
;
A
#
# COMPACT_ATOMS: atom_id res chain seq x y z
N MET A 1 31.06 28.77 -2.50
CA MET A 1 29.83 29.55 -2.79
C MET A 1 28.89 29.38 -1.62
N ASN A 2 28.51 30.47 -0.94
CA ASN A 2 27.48 30.42 0.10
C ASN A 2 26.10 30.45 -0.58
N ILE A 3 25.42 29.31 -0.59
CA ILE A 3 24.04 29.20 -1.08
C ILE A 3 23.12 29.49 0.12
N PRO A 4 22.21 30.47 0.06
CA PRO A 4 21.20 30.70 1.09
C PRO A 4 20.43 29.41 1.43
N GLY A 5 20.00 29.23 2.68
CA GLY A 5 19.41 27.96 3.14
C GLY A 5 18.17 27.48 2.33
N TYR A 6 17.36 28.39 1.81
CA TYR A 6 16.23 28.06 0.93
C TYR A 6 16.70 27.60 -0.46
N ASP A 7 17.70 28.29 -1.02
CA ASP A 7 18.31 27.93 -2.29
C ASP A 7 19.03 26.57 -2.20
N ALA A 8 19.54 26.20 -1.02
CA ALA A 8 20.16 24.90 -0.81
C ALA A 8 19.16 23.75 -0.93
N LEU A 9 17.96 23.85 -0.35
CA LEU A 9 16.96 22.79 -0.45
C LEU A 9 16.49 22.61 -1.91
N VAL A 10 16.23 23.71 -2.61
CA VAL A 10 15.87 23.68 -4.03
C VAL A 10 17.00 23.06 -4.86
N TYR A 11 18.25 23.45 -4.59
CA TYR A 11 19.43 22.89 -5.25
C TYR A 11 19.54 21.37 -5.08
N TYR A 12 19.28 20.83 -3.87
CA TYR A 12 19.37 19.39 -3.60
C TYR A 12 18.12 18.56 -3.98
N THR A 13 17.03 19.21 -4.38
CA THR A 13 15.77 18.56 -4.78
C THR A 13 15.48 18.65 -6.28
N THR A 14 16.25 19.45 -7.03
CA THR A 14 16.02 19.67 -8.46
C THR A 14 17.15 19.11 -9.33
N PRO A 15 16.85 18.56 -10.52
CA PRO A 15 17.88 18.23 -11.49
C PRO A 15 18.80 19.41 -11.80
N PRO A 16 20.11 19.19 -11.99
CA PRO A 16 20.81 17.90 -12.07
C PRO A 16 21.28 17.32 -10.72
N ASN A 17 20.88 17.93 -9.60
CA ASN A 17 21.40 17.64 -8.26
C ASN A 17 20.30 17.07 -7.34
N ASN A 18 19.41 16.20 -7.85
CA ASN A 18 18.30 15.64 -7.08
C ASN A 18 18.76 14.54 -6.09
N TYR A 19 19.65 14.90 -5.17
CA TYR A 19 20.18 13.99 -4.14
C TYR A 19 19.08 13.57 -3.18
N ILE A 20 18.20 14.49 -2.77
CA ILE A 20 17.11 14.17 -1.83
C ILE A 20 16.13 13.19 -2.47
N GLY A 21 15.70 13.42 -3.72
CA GLY A 21 14.85 12.48 -4.44
C GLY A 21 15.54 11.12 -4.61
N THR A 22 16.81 11.11 -5.01
CA THR A 22 17.57 9.85 -5.16
C THR A 22 17.66 9.07 -3.84
N THR A 23 17.99 9.75 -2.73
CA THR A 23 18.06 9.12 -1.41
C THR A 23 16.70 8.58 -0.98
N LEU A 24 15.62 9.35 -1.20
CA LEU A 24 14.26 8.87 -0.92
C LEU A 24 13.96 7.62 -1.73
N PHE A 25 14.19 7.63 -3.05
CA PHE A 25 13.97 6.47 -3.92
C PHE A 25 14.70 5.20 -3.43
N LEU A 26 16.00 5.30 -3.14
CA LEU A 26 16.77 4.15 -2.65
C LEU A 26 16.31 3.71 -1.26
N SER A 27 16.00 4.66 -0.38
CA SER A 27 15.50 4.35 0.97
C SER A 27 14.15 3.62 0.92
N TYR A 28 13.28 3.98 -0.03
CA TYR A 28 12.00 3.30 -0.25
C TYR A 28 12.21 1.84 -0.66
N ILE A 29 13.16 1.56 -1.56
CA ILE A 29 13.49 0.18 -1.98
C ILE A 29 14.00 -0.63 -0.78
N VAL A 30 14.97 -0.09 -0.04
CA VAL A 30 15.54 -0.79 1.14
C VAL A 30 14.47 -1.04 2.20
N ALA A 31 13.62 -0.05 2.49
CA ALA A 31 12.53 -0.18 3.45
C ALA A 31 11.49 -1.22 3.00
N ALA A 32 11.15 -1.25 1.70
CA ALA A 32 10.24 -2.26 1.13
C ALA A 32 10.80 -3.68 1.29
N LEU A 33 12.07 -3.88 0.95
CA LEU A 33 12.74 -5.17 1.06
C LEU A 33 12.82 -5.64 2.52
N TYR A 34 13.23 -4.73 3.42
CA TYR A 34 13.29 -5.03 4.84
C TYR A 34 11.91 -5.42 5.42
N ALA A 35 10.88 -4.61 5.18
CA ALA A 35 9.54 -4.88 5.70
C ALA A 35 8.95 -6.18 5.12
N THR A 36 9.14 -6.42 3.82
CA THR A 36 8.71 -7.65 3.15
C THR A 36 9.40 -8.88 3.74
N PHE A 37 10.72 -8.82 3.90
CA PHE A 37 11.50 -9.91 4.48
C PHE A 37 11.10 -10.17 5.93
N ALA A 38 11.02 -9.13 6.75
CA ALA A 38 10.65 -9.25 8.17
C ALA A 38 9.25 -9.86 8.36
N ILE A 39 8.27 -9.43 7.55
CA ILE A 39 6.91 -9.97 7.61
C ILE A 39 6.89 -11.42 7.12
N THR A 40 7.45 -11.71 5.93
CA THR A 40 7.41 -13.07 5.38
C THR A 40 8.16 -14.08 6.24
N TRP A 41 9.31 -13.69 6.79
CA TRP A 41 10.07 -14.51 7.75
C TRP A 41 9.25 -14.80 9.02
N SER A 42 8.61 -13.79 9.59
CA SER A 42 7.75 -13.96 10.78
C SER A 42 6.56 -14.88 10.49
N LEU A 43 5.88 -14.70 9.35
CA LEU A 43 4.76 -15.54 8.93
C LEU A 43 5.20 -16.98 8.69
N TYR A 44 6.34 -17.18 8.03
CA TYR A 44 6.90 -18.50 7.77
C TYR A 44 7.29 -19.21 9.07
N SER A 45 7.94 -18.52 10.01
CA SER A 45 8.30 -19.08 11.31
C SER A 45 7.06 -19.52 12.10
N GLN A 46 6.01 -18.68 12.15
CA GLN A 46 4.73 -19.02 12.77
C GLN A 46 4.06 -20.21 12.07
N TYR A 47 4.04 -20.21 10.74
CA TYR A 47 3.49 -21.30 9.95
C TYR A 47 4.22 -22.62 10.23
N ALA A 48 5.55 -22.63 10.18
CA ALA A 48 6.35 -23.81 10.47
C ALA A 48 6.12 -24.32 11.90
N ALA A 49 6.09 -23.42 12.88
CA ALA A 49 5.86 -23.78 14.28
C ALA A 49 4.47 -24.42 14.51
N ILE A 50 3.44 -23.93 13.82
CA ILE A 50 2.07 -24.43 13.94
C ILE A 50 1.88 -25.73 13.14
N PHE A 51 2.29 -25.73 11.86
CA PHE A 51 1.91 -26.77 10.91
C PHE A 51 2.91 -27.92 10.79
N ASN A 52 4.17 -27.77 11.22
CA ASN A 52 5.15 -28.86 11.19
C ASN A 52 5.24 -29.64 12.51
N ARG A 53 4.58 -29.19 13.59
CA ARG A 53 4.50 -29.97 14.83
C ARG A 53 3.57 -31.17 14.64
N PRO A 54 4.00 -32.40 15.03
CA PRO A 54 3.16 -33.59 14.96
C PRO A 54 1.91 -33.40 15.82
N THR A 55 0.73 -33.62 15.25
CA THR A 55 -0.53 -33.54 16.00
C THR A 55 -0.70 -34.77 16.90
N SER A 56 -1.07 -34.52 18.15
CA SER A 56 -1.57 -35.57 19.03
C SER A 56 -2.96 -35.96 18.50
N LYS A 57 -3.14 -37.23 18.10
CA LYS A 57 -4.29 -37.80 17.35
C LYS A 57 -5.67 -37.71 18.03
N LYS A 58 -5.85 -36.86 19.05
CA LYS A 58 -7.06 -36.87 19.90
C LYS A 58 -8.18 -35.92 19.47
N ASP A 59 -7.99 -35.02 18.51
CA ASP A 59 -9.03 -34.03 18.14
C ASP A 59 -9.20 -33.82 16.63
N GLU A 60 -10.13 -34.57 16.04
CA GLU A 60 -10.49 -34.52 14.62
C GLU A 60 -10.99 -33.13 14.18
N ARG A 61 -11.68 -32.40 15.07
CA ARG A 61 -12.19 -31.05 14.77
C ARG A 61 -11.04 -30.05 14.63
N LEU A 62 -10.03 -30.15 15.49
CA LEU A 62 -8.85 -29.29 15.43
C LEU A 62 -8.03 -29.57 14.16
N ASP A 63 -7.89 -30.84 13.76
CA ASP A 63 -7.21 -31.23 12.53
C ASP A 63 -7.95 -30.72 11.27
N ALA A 64 -9.28 -30.79 11.25
CA ALA A 64 -10.09 -30.23 10.16
C ALA A 64 -9.93 -28.70 10.07
N ALA A 65 -9.99 -28.00 11.21
CA ALA A 65 -9.78 -26.55 11.26
C ALA A 65 -8.38 -26.15 10.80
N ARG A 66 -7.34 -26.88 11.25
CA ARG A 66 -5.94 -26.67 10.83
C ARG A 66 -5.79 -26.87 9.32
N THR A 67 -6.35 -27.94 8.77
CA THR A 67 -6.29 -28.23 7.33
C THR A 67 -6.96 -27.13 6.51
N ALA A 68 -8.16 -26.70 6.91
CA ALA A 68 -8.88 -25.61 6.25
C ALA A 68 -8.07 -24.30 6.26
N ARG A 69 -7.45 -23.94 7.39
CA ARG A 69 -6.62 -22.73 7.47
C ARG A 69 -5.32 -22.82 6.68
N SER A 70 -4.65 -23.97 6.66
CA SER A 70 -3.48 -24.18 5.80
C SER A 70 -3.83 -23.92 4.33
N ARG A 71 -4.99 -24.39 3.87
CA ARG A 71 -5.50 -24.12 2.52
C ARG A 71 -5.72 -22.62 2.28
N HIS A 72 -6.38 -21.92 3.19
CA HIS A 72 -6.61 -20.47 3.06
C HIS A 72 -5.28 -19.69 3.03
N ILE A 73 -4.34 -20.02 3.91
CA ILE A 73 -3.00 -19.41 3.93
C ILE A 73 -2.29 -19.60 2.59
N LYS A 74 -2.35 -20.80 1.99
CA LYS A 74 -1.76 -21.06 0.66
C LYS A 74 -2.39 -20.20 -0.43
N ILE A 75 -3.73 -20.05 -0.42
CA ILE A 75 -4.44 -19.19 -1.37
C ILE A 75 -3.99 -17.74 -1.23
N TYR A 76 -3.96 -17.21 0.00
CA TYR A 76 -3.53 -15.83 0.23
C TYR A 76 -2.04 -15.60 -0.08
N ALA A 77 -1.18 -16.59 0.20
CA ALA A 77 0.24 -16.52 -0.16
C ALA A 77 0.44 -16.51 -1.67
N PHE A 78 -0.34 -17.30 -2.41
CA PHE A 78 -0.36 -17.27 -3.87
C PHE A 78 -0.80 -15.90 -4.41
N LEU A 79 -1.93 -15.37 -3.91
CA LEU A 79 -2.42 -14.05 -4.30
C LEU A 79 -1.41 -12.94 -3.94
N ALA A 80 -0.75 -13.03 -2.78
CA ALA A 80 0.27 -12.07 -2.36
C ALA A 80 1.47 -12.11 -3.31
N SER A 81 1.91 -13.31 -3.70
CA SER A 81 3.00 -13.50 -4.66
C SER A 81 2.64 -12.94 -6.03
N LEU A 82 1.40 -13.16 -6.50
CA LEU A 82 0.90 -12.61 -7.75
C LEU A 82 0.84 -11.07 -7.71
N SER A 83 0.36 -10.50 -6.61
CA SER A 83 0.34 -9.04 -6.38
C SER A 83 1.75 -8.44 -6.41
N PHE A 84 2.68 -9.05 -5.66
CA PHE A 84 4.06 -8.60 -5.63
C PHE A 84 4.75 -8.71 -7.01
N ALA A 85 4.56 -9.82 -7.73
CA ALA A 85 5.13 -10.02 -9.06
C ALA A 85 4.56 -9.02 -10.08
N THR A 86 3.24 -8.81 -10.06
CA THR A 86 2.55 -7.90 -10.98
C THR A 86 3.00 -6.46 -10.75
N LEU A 87 3.12 -6.03 -9.50
CA LEU A 87 3.69 -4.72 -9.20
C LEU A 87 5.14 -4.64 -9.66
N SER A 88 5.98 -5.59 -9.26
CA SER A 88 7.42 -5.55 -9.53
C SER A 88 7.68 -5.45 -11.02
N TYR A 89 6.92 -6.19 -11.82
CA TYR A 89 6.96 -6.10 -13.28
C TYR A 89 6.59 -4.69 -13.78
N ASN A 90 5.43 -4.16 -13.38
CA ASN A 90 4.99 -2.83 -13.85
C ASN A 90 5.93 -1.71 -13.39
N MET A 91 6.38 -1.72 -12.14
CA MET A 91 7.33 -0.73 -11.62
C MET A 91 8.69 -0.84 -12.32
N LEU A 92 9.19 -2.05 -12.56
CA LEU A 92 10.44 -2.24 -13.31
C LEU A 92 10.31 -1.71 -14.75
N MET A 93 9.21 -2.05 -15.43
CA MET A 93 8.97 -1.57 -16.79
C MET A 93 8.81 -0.05 -16.84
N PHE A 94 8.17 0.57 -15.84
CA PHE A 94 8.15 2.02 -15.72
C PHE A 94 9.56 2.62 -15.61
N LEU A 95 10.41 2.06 -14.74
CA LEU A 95 11.79 2.53 -14.56
C LEU A 95 12.62 2.36 -15.83
N ILE A 96 12.48 1.23 -16.53
CA ILE A 96 13.16 0.97 -17.80
C ILE A 96 12.71 1.98 -18.86
N THR A 97 11.41 2.15 -19.07
CA THR A 97 10.88 3.11 -20.05
C THR A 97 11.34 4.52 -19.75
N HIS A 98 11.26 4.95 -18.48
CA HIS A 98 11.68 6.28 -18.07
C HIS A 98 13.20 6.49 -18.24
N PHE A 99 14.02 5.48 -17.95
CA PHE A 99 15.46 5.53 -18.21
C PHE A 99 15.76 5.64 -19.72
N LEU A 100 15.08 4.86 -20.55
CA LEU A 100 15.25 4.89 -22.00
C LEU A 100 14.86 6.26 -22.58
N GLU A 101 13.73 6.82 -22.16
CA GLU A 101 13.30 8.17 -22.57
C GLU A 101 14.30 9.26 -22.16
N TRP A 102 14.85 9.18 -20.94
CA TRP A 102 15.90 10.08 -20.47
C TRP A 102 17.19 9.94 -21.30
N SER A 103 17.60 8.70 -21.60
CA SER A 103 18.83 8.42 -22.36
C SER A 103 18.74 8.81 -23.84
N ALA A 104 17.57 8.62 -24.46
CA ALA A 104 17.32 8.95 -25.87
C ALA A 104 17.51 10.45 -26.15
N LYS A 105 17.10 11.30 -25.20
CA LYS A 105 17.31 12.76 -25.24
C LYS A 105 18.80 13.15 -25.22
N LYS A 106 19.68 12.25 -24.78
CA LYS A 106 21.13 12.48 -24.69
C LYS A 106 21.95 11.78 -25.78
N SER A 107 21.30 11.25 -26.83
CA SER A 107 21.95 10.66 -28.00
C SER A 107 22.93 9.51 -27.72
N GLN A 108 22.74 8.77 -26.61
CA GLN A 108 23.58 7.62 -26.26
C GLN A 108 22.94 6.31 -26.75
N ARG A 109 23.74 5.44 -27.37
CA ARG A 109 23.26 4.13 -27.85
C ARG A 109 22.84 3.26 -26.66
N PRO A 110 21.70 2.55 -26.73
CA PRO A 110 21.14 1.78 -25.61
C PRO A 110 21.91 0.50 -25.24
N SER A 111 23.01 0.16 -25.94
CA SER A 111 23.67 -1.13 -25.81
C SER A 111 24.55 -1.29 -24.56
N ASP A 112 24.94 -0.21 -23.88
CA ASP A 112 25.83 -0.28 -22.71
C ASP A 112 25.32 0.62 -21.57
N VAL A 113 24.44 0.08 -20.72
CA VAL A 113 24.01 0.76 -19.48
C VAL A 113 25.13 0.69 -18.45
N THR A 114 25.77 1.82 -18.15
CA THR A 114 26.82 1.94 -17.14
C THR A 114 26.25 2.40 -15.79
N ILE A 115 26.92 2.04 -14.69
CA ILE A 115 26.55 2.51 -13.33
C ILE A 115 26.54 4.04 -13.25
N GLU A 116 27.47 4.70 -13.95
CA GLU A 116 27.54 6.15 -14.00
C GLU A 116 26.32 6.77 -14.71
N GLN A 117 25.81 6.15 -15.79
CA GLN A 117 24.57 6.58 -16.42
C GLN A 117 23.36 6.40 -15.49
N LEU A 118 23.27 5.29 -14.76
CA LEU A 118 22.20 5.06 -13.78
C LEU A 118 22.25 6.12 -12.66
N LYS A 119 23.46 6.43 -12.15
CA LYS A 119 23.66 7.48 -11.16
C LYS A 119 23.21 8.84 -11.68
N ARG A 120 23.61 9.22 -12.90
CA ARG A 120 23.19 10.48 -13.53
C ARG A 120 21.70 10.52 -13.77
N TRP A 121 21.10 9.43 -14.24
CA TRP A 121 19.65 9.33 -14.41
C TRP A 121 18.90 9.57 -13.10
N MET A 122 19.33 8.96 -12.00
CA MET A 122 18.70 9.20 -10.69
C MET A 122 18.81 10.67 -10.24
N LEU A 123 19.96 11.31 -10.46
CA LEU A 123 20.20 12.69 -10.04
C LEU A 123 19.57 13.76 -10.96
N GLU A 124 19.46 13.46 -12.25
CA GLU A 124 19.01 14.41 -13.27
C GLU A 124 17.55 14.22 -13.69
N SER A 125 16.88 13.16 -13.24
CA SER A 125 15.50 12.91 -13.60
C SER A 125 14.51 13.38 -12.54
N THR A 126 13.29 13.66 -13.00
CA THR A 126 12.10 14.01 -12.19
C THR A 126 11.24 12.78 -11.87
N LEU A 127 11.87 11.61 -11.70
CA LEU A 127 11.24 10.29 -11.60
C LEU A 127 9.92 10.26 -10.80
N PHE A 128 9.92 10.80 -9.57
CA PHE A 128 8.74 10.79 -8.71
C PHE A 128 7.63 11.70 -9.21
N GLN A 129 7.99 12.88 -9.71
CA GLN A 129 7.03 13.84 -10.24
C GLN A 129 6.42 13.28 -11.53
N ASP A 130 7.23 12.72 -12.43
CA ASP A 130 6.76 12.14 -13.69
C ASP A 130 5.87 10.92 -13.43
N PHE A 131 6.25 10.05 -12.50
CA PHE A 131 5.40 8.94 -12.06
C PHE A 131 4.06 9.45 -11.53
N ALA A 132 4.07 10.40 -10.59
CA ALA A 132 2.85 10.93 -9.99
C ALA A 132 1.96 11.67 -10.99
N GLN A 133 2.54 12.43 -11.92
CA GLN A 133 1.79 13.12 -12.97
C GLN A 133 1.20 12.13 -13.99
N ASP A 134 1.87 11.02 -14.28
CA ASP A 134 1.35 9.96 -15.16
C ASP A 134 0.10 9.29 -14.57
N LEU A 135 0.07 9.11 -13.23
CA LEU A 135 -1.07 8.56 -12.50
C LEU A 135 -2.37 9.37 -12.64
N VAL A 136 -2.26 10.68 -12.87
CA VAL A 136 -3.43 11.56 -13.04
C VAL A 136 -3.46 12.21 -14.43
N LYS A 137 -2.79 11.60 -15.41
CA LYS A 137 -2.52 12.23 -16.70
C LYS A 137 -3.78 12.54 -17.51
N ASN A 138 -4.76 11.66 -17.41
CA ASN A 138 -6.05 11.74 -18.09
C ASN A 138 -7.14 11.23 -17.13
N ALA A 139 -8.41 11.40 -17.52
CA ALA A 139 -9.55 11.01 -16.69
C ALA A 139 -9.56 9.51 -16.29
N PRO A 140 -9.29 8.54 -17.21
CA PRO A 140 -9.19 7.14 -16.82
C PRO A 140 -8.09 6.86 -15.78
N ASN A 141 -6.89 7.45 -15.96
CA ASN A 141 -5.81 7.26 -14.99
C ASN A 141 -6.16 7.87 -13.64
N ALA A 142 -6.74 9.08 -13.63
CA ALA A 142 -7.20 9.74 -12.41
C ALA A 142 -8.23 8.89 -11.65
N ALA A 143 -9.22 8.32 -12.36
CA ALA A 143 -10.24 7.47 -11.75
C ALA A 143 -9.65 6.20 -11.12
N TRP A 144 -8.72 5.52 -11.80
CA TRP A 144 -8.02 4.35 -11.26
C TRP A 144 -7.13 4.70 -10.06
N THR A 145 -6.44 5.85 -10.12
CA THR A 145 -5.61 6.34 -9.02
C THR A 145 -6.45 6.67 -7.79
N GLU A 146 -7.57 7.37 -7.97
CA GLU A 146 -8.53 7.65 -6.90
C GLU A 146 -9.07 6.35 -6.29
N ALA A 147 -9.51 5.40 -7.12
CA ALA A 147 -10.00 4.10 -6.67
C ALA A 147 -8.95 3.33 -5.88
N ALA A 148 -7.70 3.28 -6.35
CA ALA A 148 -6.60 2.59 -5.67
C ALA A 148 -6.25 3.25 -4.32
N ILE A 149 -6.22 4.58 -4.25
CA ILE A 149 -5.93 5.30 -3.00
C ILE A 149 -7.09 5.16 -2.00
N LEU A 150 -8.35 5.22 -2.45
CA LEU A 150 -9.51 4.97 -1.59
C LEU A 150 -9.54 3.53 -1.09
N ALA A 151 -9.26 2.55 -1.95
CA ALA A 151 -9.10 1.16 -1.52
C ALA A 151 -7.99 1.05 -0.45
N THR A 152 -6.87 1.74 -0.66
CA THR A 152 -5.75 1.79 0.30
C THR A 152 -6.19 2.36 1.65
N TRP A 153 -6.98 3.43 1.64
CA TRP A 153 -7.55 4.03 2.85
C TRP A 153 -8.40 3.04 3.65
N PHE A 154 -9.34 2.36 3.00
CA PHE A 154 -10.23 1.40 3.67
C PHE A 154 -9.50 0.14 4.16
N TRP A 155 -8.52 -0.36 3.41
CA TRP A 155 -7.67 -1.45 3.87
C TRP A 155 -6.81 -1.06 5.07
N ASN A 156 -6.28 0.17 5.12
CA ASN A 156 -5.56 0.65 6.31
C ASN A 156 -6.49 0.75 7.54
N ILE A 157 -7.74 1.17 7.36
CA ILE A 157 -8.77 1.12 8.43
C ILE A 157 -8.98 -0.32 8.90
N TYR A 158 -9.19 -1.26 7.97
CA TYR A 158 -9.40 -2.67 8.28
C TYR A 158 -8.22 -3.27 9.06
N ILE A 159 -6.98 -3.08 8.58
CA ILE A 159 -5.76 -3.57 9.23
C ILE A 159 -5.66 -3.00 10.65
N ALA A 160 -5.86 -1.69 10.81
CA ALA A 160 -5.79 -1.04 12.12
C ALA A 160 -6.89 -1.53 13.09
N GLN A 161 -8.14 -1.71 12.61
CA GLN A 161 -9.23 -2.27 13.42
C GLN A 161 -8.88 -3.68 13.91
N LYS A 162 -8.50 -4.57 13.00
CA LYS A 162 -8.18 -5.97 13.31
C LYS A 162 -6.94 -6.08 14.21
N ALA A 163 -5.91 -5.27 13.97
CA ALA A 163 -4.74 -5.22 14.84
C ALA A 163 -5.08 -4.77 16.26
N ARG A 164 -6.00 -3.79 16.43
CA ARG A 164 -6.48 -3.37 17.74
C ARG A 164 -7.32 -4.44 18.43
N GLN A 165 -8.21 -5.10 17.69
CA GLN A 165 -9.06 -6.20 18.20
C GLN A 165 -8.21 -7.39 18.68
N ARG A 166 -7.19 -7.77 17.91
CA ARG A 166 -6.26 -8.87 18.23
C ARG A 166 -5.14 -8.47 19.20
N LYS A 167 -5.06 -7.20 19.58
CA LYS A 167 -4.01 -6.64 20.47
C LYS A 167 -2.59 -6.95 19.99
N TYR A 168 -2.34 -6.86 18.68
CA TYR A 168 -1.00 -7.06 18.14
C TYR A 168 -0.01 -6.02 18.67
N ASP A 169 1.25 -6.44 18.80
CA ASP A 169 2.34 -5.56 19.21
C ASP A 169 2.59 -4.45 18.19
N ALA A 170 2.94 -3.27 18.68
CA ALA A 170 3.18 -2.10 17.86
C ALA A 170 4.35 -2.31 16.89
N SER A 171 5.37 -3.07 17.28
CA SER A 171 6.54 -3.37 16.43
C SER A 171 6.15 -4.14 15.17
N MET A 172 5.23 -5.10 15.32
CA MET A 172 4.71 -5.92 14.25
C MET A 172 3.78 -5.10 13.33
N VAL A 173 2.84 -4.35 13.90
CA VAL A 173 1.93 -3.49 13.13
C VAL A 173 2.71 -2.45 12.32
N ARG A 174 3.80 -1.90 12.88
CA ARG A 174 4.66 -0.93 12.19
C ARG A 174 5.21 -1.45 10.88
N ASN A 175 5.58 -2.74 10.78
CA ASN A 175 6.06 -3.30 9.52
C ASN A 175 4.95 -3.33 8.45
N TYR A 176 3.72 -3.68 8.84
CA TYR A 176 2.57 -3.63 7.92
C TYR A 176 2.20 -2.19 7.54
N THR A 177 2.26 -1.25 8.48
CA THR A 177 2.05 0.18 8.21
C THR A 177 3.11 0.73 7.25
N LEU A 178 4.38 0.38 7.45
CA LEU A 178 5.46 0.78 6.56
C LEU A 178 5.26 0.20 5.15
N LEU A 179 4.92 -1.09 5.08
CA LEU A 179 4.65 -1.78 3.82
C LEU A 179 3.47 -1.16 3.07
N SER A 180 2.39 -0.78 3.78
CA SER A 180 1.19 -0.18 3.17
C SER A 180 1.41 1.21 2.59
N GLN A 181 2.51 1.89 2.95
CA GLN A 181 2.87 3.18 2.36
C GLN A 181 3.79 3.06 1.15
N ILE A 182 4.50 1.94 1.01
CA ILE A 182 5.55 1.77 0.00
C ILE A 182 5.09 0.83 -1.12
N LEU A 183 4.51 -0.30 -0.73
CA LEU A 183 4.08 -1.37 -1.63
C LEU A 183 2.55 -1.34 -1.82
N PRO A 184 2.04 -2.13 -2.78
CA PRO A 184 0.63 -2.17 -3.12
C PRO A 184 -0.16 -2.64 -1.91
N ILE A 185 -1.34 -2.06 -1.72
CA ILE A 185 -2.11 -2.38 -0.53
C ILE A 185 -2.61 -3.82 -0.56
N SER A 186 -2.90 -4.36 -1.75
CA SER A 186 -3.33 -5.75 -1.91
C SER A 186 -2.27 -6.73 -1.38
N PHE A 187 -1.00 -6.51 -1.68
CA PHE A 187 0.10 -7.33 -1.14
C PHE A 187 0.14 -7.27 0.39
N THR A 188 0.10 -6.06 0.95
CA THR A 188 0.18 -5.85 2.39
C THR A 188 -1.00 -6.47 3.13
N VAL A 189 -2.22 -6.30 2.63
CA VAL A 189 -3.42 -6.86 3.27
C VAL A 189 -3.45 -8.38 3.17
N LEU A 190 -3.01 -8.98 2.07
CA LEU A 190 -2.94 -10.44 1.93
C LEU A 190 -1.98 -11.04 2.96
N LEU A 191 -0.79 -10.44 3.16
CA LEU A 191 0.13 -10.84 4.22
C LEU A 191 -0.47 -10.65 5.62
N PHE A 192 -1.26 -9.60 5.82
CA PHE A 192 -1.94 -9.35 7.08
C PHE A 192 -3.08 -10.36 7.34
N ILE A 193 -3.81 -10.78 6.31
CA ILE A 193 -4.85 -11.81 6.43
C ILE A 193 -4.22 -13.16 6.79
N ILE A 194 -3.06 -13.50 6.21
CA ILE A 194 -2.30 -14.70 6.61
C ILE A 194 -1.97 -14.63 8.11
N GLN A 195 -1.53 -13.48 8.60
CA GLN A 195 -1.27 -13.28 10.02
C GLN A 195 -2.51 -13.50 10.89
N LEU A 196 -3.68 -12.99 10.45
CA LEU A 196 -4.94 -13.21 11.17
C LEU A 196 -5.27 -14.70 11.28
N HIS A 197 -5.05 -15.47 10.20
CA HIS A 197 -5.25 -16.92 10.23
C HIS A 197 -4.29 -17.66 11.15
N LEU A 198 -3.02 -17.26 11.15
CA LEU A 198 -1.98 -17.82 12.03
C LEU A 198 -2.21 -17.48 13.51
N SER A 199 -2.81 -16.31 13.80
CA SER A 199 -3.07 -15.86 15.18
C SER A 199 -4.43 -16.26 15.73
N SER A 200 -5.25 -16.99 14.96
CA SER A 200 -6.64 -17.20 15.37
C SER A 200 -6.76 -18.34 16.40
N PRO A 201 -7.63 -18.20 17.41
CA PRO A 201 -7.53 -18.87 18.71
C PRO A 201 -7.65 -20.39 18.60
N ASP A 202 -8.44 -20.88 17.64
CA ASP A 202 -8.67 -22.32 17.44
C ASP A 202 -7.40 -23.10 17.08
N ILE A 203 -6.32 -22.43 16.69
CA ILE A 203 -5.03 -23.06 16.35
C ILE A 203 -3.92 -22.66 17.34
N ALA A 204 -4.15 -21.65 18.18
CA ALA A 204 -3.17 -21.24 19.19
C ALA A 204 -2.99 -22.40 20.19
N SER A 205 -1.81 -23.03 20.16
CA SER A 205 -1.49 -24.15 21.04
C SER A 205 -1.68 -23.73 22.50
N MET A 206 -2.32 -24.59 23.31
CA MET A 206 -2.59 -24.38 24.74
C MET A 206 -1.33 -24.09 25.59
N GLU A 207 -0.13 -24.30 25.04
CA GLU A 207 1.12 -23.94 25.74
C GLU A 207 1.35 -22.42 25.76
N THR A 208 0.97 -21.71 24.69
CA THR A 208 1.15 -20.25 24.58
C THR A 208 0.24 -19.46 25.53
N SER A 209 -0.86 -20.05 26.00
CA SER A 209 -1.78 -19.41 26.95
C SER A 209 -1.23 -19.36 28.39
N LYS A 210 -0.23 -20.20 28.74
CA LYS A 210 0.42 -20.12 30.07
C LYS A 210 1.36 -18.92 30.20
N ASP A 211 2.02 -18.50 29.12
CA ASP A 211 2.85 -17.28 29.13
C ASP A 211 2.05 -15.98 28.97
N LEU A 212 0.86 -16.04 28.34
CA LEU A 212 -0.08 -14.92 28.29
C LEU A 212 -0.67 -14.54 29.66
N ALA A 213 -0.62 -15.44 30.66
CA ALA A 213 -1.08 -15.16 32.02
C ALA A 213 -0.15 -14.21 32.79
N LYS A 214 1.11 -14.04 32.37
CA LYS A 214 1.98 -12.92 32.79
C LYS A 214 1.75 -11.71 31.89
N ALA A 215 0.50 -11.28 31.77
CA ALA A 215 0.17 -10.05 31.08
C ALA A 215 0.78 -8.87 31.84
N LYS A 216 1.95 -8.39 31.37
CA LYS A 216 2.44 -7.04 31.70
C LYS A 216 1.27 -6.08 31.53
N SER A 217 0.97 -5.32 32.58
CA SER A 217 -0.12 -4.36 32.62
C SER A 217 -0.08 -3.50 31.35
N VAL A 218 -0.97 -3.80 30.40
CA VAL A 218 -1.02 -3.08 29.14
C VAL A 218 -1.40 -1.64 29.48
N PRO A 219 -0.60 -0.64 29.07
CA PRO A 219 -0.91 0.75 29.37
C PRO A 219 -2.33 1.07 28.90
N ARG A 220 -3.13 1.66 29.80
CA ARG A 220 -4.53 2.04 29.57
C ARG A 220 -4.60 2.87 28.28
N ARG A 221 -5.16 2.28 27.21
CA ARG A 221 -5.33 2.99 25.94
C ARG A 221 -6.25 4.18 26.16
N ARG A 222 -5.77 5.37 25.77
CA ARG A 222 -6.56 6.61 25.81
C ARG A 222 -7.79 6.45 24.91
N SER A 223 -8.90 7.04 25.32
CA SER A 223 -10.10 7.12 24.48
C SER A 223 -9.75 7.83 23.16
N PRO A 224 -10.24 7.34 22.01
CA PRO A 224 -10.02 8.03 20.74
C PRO A 224 -10.61 9.44 20.83
N ILE A 225 -9.84 10.42 20.33
CA ILE A 225 -10.16 11.84 20.47
C ILE A 225 -10.73 12.40 19.15
N ALA A 226 -10.37 11.81 18.01
CA ALA A 226 -10.67 12.37 16.70
C ALA A 226 -11.62 11.49 15.86
N SER A 227 -12.51 12.16 15.12
CA SER A 227 -13.39 11.55 14.13
C SER A 227 -12.63 11.20 12.85
N LEU A 228 -12.93 10.01 12.29
CA LEU A 228 -12.37 9.53 11.02
C LEU A 228 -12.85 10.35 9.80
N GLN A 229 -13.93 11.13 9.96
CA GLN A 229 -14.57 11.85 8.86
C GLN A 229 -13.73 13.00 8.31
N ILE A 230 -13.04 13.76 9.18
CA ILE A 230 -12.24 14.91 8.74
C ILE A 230 -11.09 14.44 7.83
N PRO A 231 -10.24 13.47 8.24
CA PRO A 231 -9.26 12.87 7.34
C PRO A 231 -9.86 12.33 6.04
N ASN A 232 -11.02 11.67 6.11
CA ASN A 232 -11.69 11.12 4.93
C ASN A 232 -12.10 12.21 3.93
N ILE A 233 -12.71 13.31 4.41
CA ILE A 233 -13.10 14.44 3.56
C ILE A 233 -11.86 15.09 2.94
N LEU A 234 -10.81 15.32 3.72
CA LEU A 234 -9.56 15.90 3.23
C LEU A 234 -8.90 15.01 2.17
N LEU A 235 -8.88 13.69 2.37
CA LEU A 235 -8.36 12.74 1.39
C LEU A 235 -9.14 12.81 0.08
N ASN A 236 -10.46 12.71 0.13
CA ASN A 236 -11.29 12.74 -1.08
C ASN A 236 -11.21 14.10 -1.80
N ALA A 237 -11.19 15.21 -1.07
CA ALA A 237 -11.01 16.54 -1.65
C ALA A 237 -9.64 16.67 -2.33
N ALA A 238 -8.57 16.12 -1.71
CA ALA A 238 -7.26 16.08 -2.31
C ALA A 238 -7.26 15.25 -3.61
N LEU A 239 -7.84 14.04 -3.59
CA LEU A 239 -7.93 13.17 -4.77
C LEU A 239 -8.69 13.82 -5.92
N LEU A 240 -9.80 14.49 -5.63
CA LEU A 240 -10.59 15.22 -6.63
C LEU A 240 -9.81 16.38 -7.27
N ALA A 241 -8.96 17.07 -6.50
CA ALA A 241 -8.19 18.22 -6.96
C ALA A 241 -6.89 17.84 -7.70
N LEU A 242 -6.30 16.66 -7.46
CA LEU A 242 -5.03 16.24 -8.04
C LEU A 242 -4.97 16.34 -9.58
N PRO A 243 -5.97 15.89 -10.36
CA PRO A 243 -5.91 15.95 -11.82
C PRO A 243 -5.86 17.40 -12.34
N ALA A 244 -6.68 18.29 -11.77
CA ALA A 244 -6.73 19.70 -12.16
C ALA A 244 -5.44 20.45 -11.79
N LEU A 245 -4.78 20.03 -10.71
CA LEU A 245 -3.56 20.66 -10.21
C LEU A 245 -2.27 20.01 -10.72
N ARG A 246 -2.32 19.02 -11.63
CA ARG A 246 -1.17 18.23 -12.09
C ARG A 246 0.07 19.05 -12.48
N SER A 247 -0.13 20.20 -13.14
CA SER A 247 0.95 21.07 -13.62
C SER A 247 1.37 22.14 -12.60
N ASN A 248 0.71 22.21 -11.45
CA ASN A 248 0.96 23.20 -10.41
C ASN A 248 1.99 22.68 -9.39
N SER A 249 2.80 23.57 -8.79
CA SER A 249 3.76 23.20 -7.75
C SER A 249 3.11 22.60 -6.50
N ILE A 250 1.84 22.93 -6.23
CA ILE A 250 1.04 22.38 -5.12
C ILE A 250 0.74 20.88 -5.31
N PHE A 251 0.83 20.35 -6.54
CA PHE A 251 0.53 18.94 -6.85
C PHE A 251 1.25 17.96 -5.92
N MET A 252 2.58 18.12 -5.77
CA MET A 252 3.39 17.23 -4.93
C MET A 252 3.05 17.39 -3.45
N VAL A 253 2.74 18.61 -3.00
CA VAL A 253 2.31 18.86 -1.61
C VAL A 253 0.99 18.15 -1.32
N LEU A 254 0.03 18.23 -2.25
CA LEU A 254 -1.27 17.57 -2.11
C LEU A 254 -1.15 16.04 -2.12
N LEU A 255 -0.25 15.50 -2.95
CA LEU A 255 0.04 14.08 -2.97
C LEU A 255 0.66 13.61 -1.64
N LEU A 256 1.62 14.35 -1.11
CA LEU A 256 2.24 14.07 0.19
C LEU A 256 1.21 14.16 1.33
N LEU A 257 0.29 15.13 1.28
CA LEU A 257 -0.82 15.23 2.21
C LEU A 257 -1.72 13.99 2.14
N ALA A 258 -2.09 13.55 0.94
CA ALA A 258 -2.89 12.33 0.76
C ALA A 258 -2.17 11.11 1.36
N ARG A 259 -0.86 10.97 1.12
CA ARG A 259 -0.04 9.90 1.73
C ARG A 259 0.02 10.00 3.25
N ALA A 260 0.20 11.19 3.81
CA ALA A 260 0.21 11.40 5.25
C ALA A 260 -1.15 11.03 5.88
N ILE A 261 -2.26 11.34 5.20
CA ILE A 261 -3.60 10.96 5.66
C ILE A 261 -3.73 9.43 5.74
N LEU A 262 -3.21 8.67 4.76
CA LEU A 262 -3.28 7.19 4.75
C LEU A 262 -2.65 6.52 5.98
N LEU A 263 -1.77 7.20 6.72
CA LEU A 263 -1.18 6.72 7.96
C LEU A 263 -2.09 6.86 9.19
N LEU A 264 -3.07 7.77 9.15
CA LEU A 264 -3.89 8.12 10.30
C LEU A 264 -4.70 6.95 10.91
N PRO A 265 -5.19 5.94 10.17
CA PRO A 265 -5.90 4.81 10.77
C PRO A 265 -5.02 4.02 11.75
N HIS A 266 -3.71 4.01 11.55
CA HIS A 266 -2.75 3.34 12.43
C HIS A 266 -2.46 4.14 13.70
N SER A 267 -2.80 5.44 13.73
CA SER A 267 -2.66 6.27 14.92
C SER A 267 -3.69 5.90 16.00
N ALA A 268 -3.26 5.83 17.26
CA ALA A 268 -4.16 5.55 18.39
C ALA A 268 -5.21 6.66 18.64
N ILE A 269 -5.12 7.78 17.91
CA ILE A 269 -5.95 8.98 18.10
C ILE A 269 -7.32 8.83 17.44
N MET A 270 -7.40 8.04 16.35
CA MET A 270 -8.61 7.91 15.53
C MET A 270 -9.60 6.89 16.08
N SER A 271 -10.88 7.27 16.10
CA SER A 271 -12.00 6.34 16.29
C SER A 271 -12.15 5.47 15.04
N LEU A 272 -12.18 4.15 15.23
CA LEU A 272 -12.42 3.17 14.17
C LEU A 272 -13.69 2.36 14.48
N ARG A 273 -14.75 3.03 14.95
CA ARG A 273 -16.06 2.40 15.16
C ARG A 273 -16.73 2.14 13.81
N ASP A 274 -17.48 1.05 13.70
CA ASP A 274 -18.12 0.66 12.43
C ASP A 274 -19.06 1.75 11.90
N ALA A 275 -19.78 2.45 12.78
CA ALA A 275 -20.62 3.58 12.41
C ALA A 275 -19.82 4.74 11.76
N ASP A 276 -18.58 4.99 12.22
CA ASP A 276 -17.71 6.02 11.63
C ASP A 276 -17.16 5.56 10.27
N VAL A 277 -16.85 4.27 10.14
CA VAL A 277 -16.39 3.67 8.88
C VAL A 277 -17.49 3.72 7.81
N VAL A 278 -18.72 3.35 8.16
CA VAL A 278 -19.88 3.45 7.24
C VAL A 278 -20.08 4.88 6.75
N LYS A 279 -20.01 5.87 7.64
CA LYS A 279 -20.07 7.29 7.25
C LYS A 279 -18.95 7.67 6.28
N CYS A 280 -17.73 7.18 6.50
CA CYS A 280 -16.61 7.42 5.59
C CYS A 280 -16.85 6.79 4.21
N ILE A 281 -17.39 5.56 4.16
CA ILE A 281 -17.78 4.91 2.90
C ILE A 281 -18.83 5.75 2.16
N THR A 282 -19.87 6.22 2.83
CA THR A 282 -20.90 7.07 2.22
C THR A 282 -20.31 8.37 1.67
N VAL A 283 -19.46 9.05 2.44
CA VAL A 283 -18.80 10.29 2.00
C VAL A 283 -17.91 10.02 0.79
N SER A 284 -17.04 9.01 0.85
CA SER A 284 -16.14 8.67 -0.27
C SER A 284 -16.92 8.25 -1.52
N GLY A 285 -18.06 7.55 -1.36
CA GLY A 285 -18.95 7.23 -2.46
C GLY A 285 -19.52 8.49 -3.14
N GLY A 286 -19.91 9.49 -2.36
CA GLY A 286 -20.36 10.79 -2.89
C GLY A 286 -19.27 11.51 -3.69
N PHE A 287 -18.03 11.51 -3.19
CA PHE A 287 -16.89 12.09 -3.90
C PHE A 287 -16.53 11.32 -5.17
N ALA A 288 -16.55 9.98 -5.14
CA ALA A 288 -16.30 9.16 -6.32
C ALA A 288 -17.35 9.43 -7.41
N VAL A 289 -18.63 9.58 -7.04
CA VAL A 289 -19.69 9.96 -7.99
C VAL A 289 -19.46 11.37 -8.54
N ALA A 290 -19.06 12.32 -7.69
CA ALA A 290 -18.72 13.68 -8.14
C ALA A 290 -17.52 13.68 -9.11
N SER A 291 -16.47 12.91 -8.80
CA SER A 291 -15.29 12.73 -9.65
C SER A 291 -15.68 12.19 -11.02
N VAL A 292 -16.43 11.08 -11.06
CA VAL A 292 -16.96 10.50 -12.30
C VAL A 292 -17.84 11.50 -13.07
N ALA A 293 -18.68 12.27 -12.38
CA ALA A 293 -19.52 13.29 -13.01
C ALA A 293 -18.69 14.42 -13.64
N THR A 294 -17.64 14.90 -12.96
CA THR A 294 -16.73 15.92 -13.49
C THR A 294 -15.92 15.42 -14.68
N MET A 295 -15.58 14.13 -14.69
CA MET A 295 -14.80 13.49 -15.75
C MET A 295 -15.64 12.87 -16.86
N ARG A 296 -16.98 12.93 -16.79
CA ARG A 296 -17.89 12.22 -17.71
C ARG A 296 -17.67 12.52 -19.18
N LYS A 297 -17.23 13.74 -19.51
CA LYS A 297 -16.94 14.14 -20.91
C LYS A 297 -15.77 13.38 -21.51
N ASP A 298 -14.82 12.95 -20.67
CA ASP A 298 -13.58 12.28 -21.07
C ASP A 298 -13.56 10.79 -20.71
N LEU A 299 -14.52 10.34 -19.87
CA LEU A 299 -14.69 8.94 -19.47
C LEU A 299 -15.56 8.19 -20.47
N SER A 300 -14.92 7.48 -21.40
CA SER A 300 -15.55 6.34 -22.07
C SER A 300 -15.37 5.09 -21.21
N TYR A 301 -16.42 4.29 -21.03
CA TYR A 301 -16.31 2.98 -20.33
C TYR A 301 -15.23 2.08 -20.94
N GLY A 302 -15.11 2.11 -22.28
CA GLY A 302 -14.04 1.41 -22.98
C GLY A 302 -12.66 2.01 -22.71
N GLY A 303 -12.57 3.31 -22.43
CA GLY A 303 -11.32 3.98 -22.05
C GLY A 303 -10.84 3.61 -20.64
N VAL A 304 -11.75 3.40 -19.69
CA VAL A 304 -11.40 2.99 -18.31
C VAL A 304 -10.91 1.53 -18.27
N LEU A 305 -11.56 0.64 -19.00
CA LEU A 305 -11.08 -0.74 -19.12
C LEU A 305 -9.84 -0.84 -20.02
N GLY A 306 -9.83 -0.06 -21.11
CA GLY A 306 -8.71 0.03 -22.04
C GLY A 306 -7.44 0.57 -21.39
N SER A 307 -7.53 1.48 -20.41
CA SER A 307 -6.34 1.97 -19.69
C SER A 307 -5.63 0.87 -18.88
N LEU A 308 -6.29 -0.25 -18.60
CA LEU A 308 -5.63 -1.41 -17.99
C LEU A 308 -4.67 -2.11 -18.98
N GLY A 309 -5.02 -2.11 -20.27
CA GLY A 309 -4.23 -2.73 -21.34
C GLY A 309 -3.25 -1.76 -22.00
N ASP A 310 -3.71 -0.57 -22.35
CA ASP A 310 -2.98 0.42 -23.15
C ASP A 310 -2.36 1.55 -22.31
N GLY A 311 -2.70 1.61 -21.01
CA GLY A 311 -2.15 2.62 -20.11
C GLY A 311 -0.65 2.44 -19.85
N GLY A 312 -0.03 3.52 -19.35
CA GLY A 312 1.34 3.52 -18.87
C GLY A 312 1.55 2.50 -17.74
N TYR A 313 2.80 2.07 -17.55
CA TYR A 313 3.12 1.10 -16.50
C TYR A 313 2.83 1.60 -15.08
N ALA A 314 2.89 2.93 -14.85
CA ALA A 314 2.50 3.54 -13.58
C ALA A 314 1.02 3.27 -13.26
N ILE A 315 0.11 3.52 -14.22
CA ILE A 315 -1.31 3.30 -13.99
C ILE A 315 -1.67 1.82 -13.90
N LYS A 316 -1.03 0.97 -14.72
CA LYS A 316 -1.18 -0.49 -14.64
C LYS A 316 -0.87 -1.01 -13.25
N SER A 317 0.18 -0.48 -12.61
CA SER A 317 0.56 -0.89 -11.26
C SER A 317 -0.56 -0.65 -10.23
N LEU A 318 -1.21 0.52 -10.27
CA LEU A 318 -2.32 0.85 -9.35
C LEU A 318 -3.61 0.13 -9.69
N ALA A 319 -3.93 0.01 -10.98
CA ALA A 319 -5.18 -0.63 -11.39
C ALA A 319 -5.18 -2.13 -11.05
N TRP A 320 -4.05 -2.81 -11.25
CA TRP A 320 -3.87 -4.19 -10.82
C TRP A 320 -3.90 -4.33 -9.30
N ASP A 321 -3.34 -3.38 -8.54
CA ASP A 321 -3.43 -3.37 -7.08
C ASP A 321 -4.88 -3.25 -6.60
N ALA A 322 -5.65 -2.32 -7.17
CA ALA A 322 -7.07 -2.16 -6.86
C ALA A 322 -7.87 -3.41 -7.18
N LEU A 323 -7.64 -4.02 -8.34
CA LEU A 323 -8.31 -5.27 -8.75
C LEU A 323 -7.97 -6.44 -7.83
N LEU A 324 -6.68 -6.64 -7.51
CA LEU A 324 -6.26 -7.69 -6.58
C LEU A 324 -6.75 -7.43 -5.17
N GLY A 325 -6.86 -6.18 -4.75
CA GLY A 325 -7.52 -5.79 -3.49
C GLY A 325 -8.98 -6.21 -3.47
N LEU A 326 -9.72 -5.98 -4.57
CA LEU A 326 -11.12 -6.42 -4.68
C LEU A 326 -11.24 -7.95 -4.65
N ILE A 327 -10.34 -8.67 -5.33
CA ILE A 327 -10.28 -10.14 -5.29
C ILE A 327 -10.00 -10.61 -3.85
N ALA A 328 -9.05 -9.99 -3.15
CA ALA A 328 -8.76 -10.31 -1.76
C ALA A 328 -9.99 -10.11 -0.86
N TYR A 329 -10.75 -9.04 -1.06
CA TYR A 329 -12.02 -8.81 -0.34
C TYR A 329 -13.06 -9.89 -0.64
N ALA A 330 -13.24 -10.27 -1.91
CA ALA A 330 -14.18 -11.32 -2.30
C ALA A 330 -13.80 -12.69 -1.70
N VAL A 331 -12.52 -13.06 -1.76
CA VAL A 331 -12.00 -14.30 -1.17
C VAL A 331 -12.18 -14.30 0.36
N LEU A 332 -11.94 -13.17 1.01
CA LEU A 332 -12.16 -13.01 2.45
C LEU A 332 -13.65 -13.19 2.83
N GLY A 333 -14.57 -12.68 2.01
CA GLY A 333 -16.01 -12.86 2.20
C GLY A 333 -16.47 -14.31 2.02
N TRP A 334 -15.88 -15.05 1.08
CA TRP A 334 -16.24 -16.44 0.81
C TRP A 334 -15.67 -17.43 1.85
N GLY A 335 -14.44 -17.19 2.33
CA GLY A 335 -13.71 -18.12 3.17
C GLY A 335 -14.17 -18.26 4.64
N GLY A 336 -15.21 -17.55 5.07
CA GLY A 336 -15.61 -17.43 6.47
C GLY A 336 -14.60 -16.57 7.25
N GLY A 337 -14.99 -15.34 7.56
CA GLY A 337 -14.08 -14.27 7.97
C GLY A 337 -13.25 -14.54 9.24
N VAL A 338 -12.07 -13.91 9.29
CA VAL A 338 -11.12 -13.89 10.43
C VAL A 338 -11.28 -12.65 11.32
#